data_AF-A0A957XYR5-F1
#
_entry.id   AF-A0A957XYR5-F1
#
_cell.length_a   1.000
_cell.length_b   1.000
_cell.length_c   1.000
_cell.angle_alpha   90.00
_cell.angle_beta   90.00
_cell.angle_gamma   90.00
#
_symmetry.space_group_name_H-M   'P 1'
#
loop_
_entity.id
_entity.type
_entity.pdbx_description
1 polymer ?
#
loop_
_entity_poly.entity_id
_entity_poly.type
_entity_poly.pdbx_seq_one_letter_code
_entity_poly.pdbx_strand_id
1 'polypeptide(L)'
;MKRLVALCALVFFVALTVGLLASQLLPARRSGAADPSTAQANATPEVSLVAFEGVVSQGSATVPSTWVVDSYSFRVISETQIITNGLPVQPGFWARVEAVKDDQQALVANTVELQGVPSGEIFDRVVSIDDDAGVWQVGDTEVLVSDQTVIEGTPAVDSLVYIHGRWSFDGLAADRAVIKSEAEQAIYQGEIVQQQLDYWLVDDVVVDLSDSPLILGDPEVGALVEVYGTETGPRHLQAQSIIVSPGTTEFQQRDGWLVSVEGDDYPYLWRVNLLEGTGIVPAYVAVFENTEIDETAAVAAYRSWLDIQADNLGAGYYRARRIVVLPRPPKQTITGIVEQIPPGGTVGRWRVSSHRVEADADTAIIGAPQVGSLVTVLGTPDYSNALHAESIELLEE
;
A
#
# COMPACT_ATOMS: atom_id res chain seq x y z
N MET A 1 -23.24 -27.73 -37.24
CA MET A 1 -22.52 -28.75 -38.02
C MET A 1 -21.80 -29.66 -37.03
N LYS A 2 -22.09 -30.97 -37.05
CA LYS A 2 -21.56 -31.99 -36.12
C LYS A 2 -20.24 -32.58 -36.65
N ARG A 3 -19.45 -33.13 -35.72
CA ARG A 3 -18.19 -33.93 -35.85
C ARG A 3 -16.91 -33.07 -35.80
N LEU A 4 -15.86 -33.40 -35.05
CA LEU A 4 -15.24 -34.72 -34.87
C LEU A 4 -14.46 -34.83 -33.54
N VAL A 5 -14.45 -36.04 -33.00
CA VAL A 5 -13.76 -36.56 -31.80
C VAL A 5 -12.34 -37.04 -32.16
N ALA A 6 -11.36 -36.94 -31.25
CA ALA A 6 -10.53 -38.07 -30.73
C ALA A 6 -9.07 -37.73 -30.31
N LEU A 7 -8.73 -38.29 -29.14
CA LEU A 7 -7.45 -38.91 -28.73
C LEU A 7 -6.20 -38.03 -28.49
N CYS A 8 -5.76 -37.96 -27.22
CA CYS A 8 -4.43 -38.46 -26.81
C CYS A 8 -4.35 -38.59 -25.28
N ALA A 9 -4.39 -39.82 -24.78
CA ALA A 9 -4.00 -40.20 -23.43
C ALA A 9 -3.05 -41.40 -23.55
N LEU A 10 -1.81 -41.29 -23.05
CA LEU A 10 -0.94 -42.44 -22.86
C LEU A 10 0.14 -42.17 -21.80
N VAL A 11 -0.11 -42.74 -20.61
CA VAL A 11 0.77 -43.61 -19.79
C VAL A 11 2.23 -43.18 -19.59
N PHE A 12 2.63 -42.95 -18.33
CA PHE A 12 3.90 -43.46 -17.80
C PHE A 12 3.79 -43.78 -16.30
N PHE A 13 4.08 -45.04 -15.96
CA PHE A 13 4.21 -45.58 -14.60
C PHE A 13 5.50 -46.41 -14.58
N VAL A 14 6.14 -46.50 -13.39
CA VAL A 14 7.09 -47.54 -12.90
C VAL A 14 8.56 -47.12 -12.64
N ALA A 15 8.87 -47.15 -11.33
CA ALA A 15 10.04 -47.68 -10.59
C ALA A 15 11.38 -46.92 -10.43
N LEU A 16 11.59 -46.46 -9.18
CA LEU A 16 12.51 -47.00 -8.15
C LEU A 16 13.84 -47.66 -8.61
N THR A 17 14.99 -47.11 -8.20
CA THR A 17 16.14 -47.92 -7.73
C THR A 17 17.21 -47.13 -6.96
N VAL A 18 17.48 -47.68 -5.78
CA VAL A 18 18.66 -47.64 -4.89
C VAL A 18 20.01 -47.21 -5.50
N GLY A 19 20.71 -46.33 -4.79
CA GLY A 19 22.14 -46.07 -4.95
C GLY A 19 22.84 -45.93 -3.59
N LEU A 20 23.21 -47.07 -3.01
CA LEU A 20 24.07 -47.19 -1.83
C LEU A 20 25.46 -47.63 -2.33
N LEU A 21 26.52 -46.84 -2.10
CA LEU A 21 27.88 -47.35 -2.19
C LEU A 21 28.84 -46.56 -1.29
N ALA A 22 29.50 -47.36 -0.45
CA ALA A 22 30.49 -47.03 0.56
C ALA A 22 31.76 -46.39 -0.02
N SER A 23 32.51 -45.66 0.83
CA SER A 23 33.97 -45.78 0.86
C SER A 23 34.66 -45.02 2.00
N GLN A 24 35.35 -45.81 2.82
CA GLN A 24 36.75 -45.65 3.26
C GLN A 24 37.03 -45.18 4.70
N LEU A 25 37.64 -46.15 5.40
CA LEU A 25 38.29 -46.15 6.70
C LEU A 25 39.51 -45.22 6.74
N LEU A 26 39.71 -44.54 7.86
CA LEU A 26 41.04 -44.09 8.31
C LEU A 26 41.21 -44.37 9.81
N PRO A 27 42.44 -44.65 10.28
CA PRO A 27 42.72 -45.27 11.56
C PRO A 27 42.79 -44.29 12.73
N ALA A 28 42.60 -44.86 13.92
CA ALA A 28 42.70 -44.22 15.22
C ALA A 28 44.04 -43.51 15.46
N ARG A 29 43.97 -42.24 15.88
CA ARG A 29 45.08 -41.52 16.50
C ARG A 29 44.71 -41.19 17.95
N ARG A 30 45.23 -42.01 18.88
CA ARG A 30 45.32 -41.68 20.31
C ARG A 30 46.37 -40.58 20.48
N SER A 31 45.96 -39.44 21.01
CA SER A 31 46.85 -38.49 21.68
C SER A 31 46.08 -37.89 22.85
N GLY A 32 46.57 -38.12 24.06
CA GLY A 32 46.01 -37.54 25.27
C GLY A 32 46.50 -36.10 25.44
N ALA A 33 45.58 -35.21 25.80
CA ALA A 33 45.87 -33.91 26.39
C ALA A 33 44.65 -33.44 27.19
N ALA A 34 44.90 -33.13 28.46
CA ALA A 34 44.16 -32.33 29.45
C ALA A 34 42.67 -32.02 29.22
N ASP A 35 41.86 -32.39 30.22
CA ASP A 35 40.50 -31.89 30.48
C ASP A 35 40.44 -30.35 30.40
N PRO A 36 39.75 -29.76 29.40
CA PRO A 36 39.23 -28.42 29.54
C PRO A 36 37.87 -28.54 30.24
N SER A 37 37.79 -27.98 31.45
CA SER A 37 36.53 -27.69 32.12
C SER A 37 35.57 -27.04 31.12
N THR A 38 34.56 -27.81 30.71
CA THR A 38 33.50 -27.42 29.78
C THR A 38 32.62 -26.38 30.48
N ALA A 39 32.97 -25.11 30.31
CA ALA A 39 32.00 -24.03 30.39
C ALA A 39 31.04 -24.21 29.21
N GLN A 40 30.05 -25.09 29.40
CA GLN A 40 28.91 -25.25 28.52
C GLN A 40 28.16 -23.93 28.60
N ALA A 41 28.51 -22.99 27.72
CA ALA A 41 27.79 -21.75 27.55
C ALA A 41 26.32 -22.15 27.30
N ASN A 42 25.45 -21.82 28.24
CA ASN A 42 24.01 -21.89 28.05
C ASN A 42 23.68 -20.97 26.89
N ALA A 43 23.72 -21.51 25.67
CA ALA A 43 23.19 -20.83 24.50
C ALA A 43 21.72 -20.58 24.80
N THR A 44 21.36 -19.32 24.99
CA THR A 44 19.96 -18.90 25.08
C THR A 44 19.27 -19.48 23.84
N PRO A 45 18.21 -20.29 24.00
CA PRO A 45 17.52 -20.87 22.87
C PRO A 45 17.08 -19.75 21.94
N GLU A 46 17.41 -19.87 20.65
CA GLU A 46 17.02 -18.93 19.63
C GLU A 46 15.50 -19.02 19.47
N VAL A 47 14.79 -17.99 19.95
CA VAL A 47 13.33 -17.96 19.90
C VAL A 47 12.92 -17.55 18.49
N SER A 48 12.35 -18.48 17.72
CA SER A 48 11.82 -18.18 16.39
C SER A 48 10.51 -17.41 16.53
N LEU A 49 10.55 -16.12 16.21
CA LEU A 49 9.37 -15.27 16.09
C LEU A 49 8.71 -15.54 14.73
N VAL A 50 7.39 -15.71 14.74
CA VAL A 50 6.56 -15.88 13.54
C VAL A 50 5.46 -14.82 13.54
N ALA A 51 5.17 -14.24 12.37
CA ALA A 51 4.12 -13.25 12.20
C ALA A 51 2.96 -13.83 11.39
N PHE A 52 1.74 -13.49 11.79
CA PHE A 52 0.49 -13.87 11.12
C PHE A 52 -0.39 -12.64 10.97
N GLU A 53 -1.15 -12.58 9.89
CA GLU A 53 -2.08 -11.50 9.59
C GLU A 53 -3.40 -12.12 9.13
N GLY A 54 -4.53 -11.54 9.55
CA GLY A 54 -5.84 -12.05 9.18
C GLY A 54 -6.99 -11.41 9.95
N VAL A 55 -8.21 -11.83 9.62
CA VAL A 55 -9.41 -11.42 10.34
C VAL A 55 -9.48 -12.16 11.69
N VAL A 56 -9.70 -11.41 12.75
CA VAL A 56 -9.98 -11.93 14.09
C VAL A 56 -11.36 -12.58 14.06
N SER A 57 -11.42 -13.90 14.13
CA SER A 57 -12.69 -14.65 14.27
C SER A 57 -13.07 -14.86 15.73
N GLN A 58 -12.09 -14.82 16.63
CA GLN A 58 -12.27 -14.88 18.08
C GLN A 58 -11.22 -14.02 18.78
N GLY A 59 -11.63 -13.15 19.71
CA GLY A 59 -10.70 -12.32 20.49
C GLY A 59 -11.37 -11.70 21.72
N SER A 60 -10.59 -11.40 22.74
CA SER A 60 -11.05 -10.73 23.97
C SER A 60 -9.95 -9.85 24.56
N ALA A 61 -10.34 -8.68 25.05
CA ALA A 61 -9.43 -7.78 25.78
C ALA A 61 -9.07 -8.33 27.18
N THR A 62 -9.85 -9.29 27.70
CA THR A 62 -9.53 -9.95 28.97
C THR A 62 -8.39 -10.92 28.76
N VAL A 63 -7.38 -10.83 29.61
CA VAL A 63 -6.17 -11.68 29.56
C VAL A 63 -6.10 -12.51 30.85
N PRO A 64 -5.81 -13.84 30.78
CA PRO A 64 -5.49 -14.60 29.57
C PRO A 64 -6.72 -14.90 28.70
N SER A 65 -6.50 -15.00 27.39
CA SER A 65 -7.53 -15.40 26.42
C SER A 65 -6.94 -16.19 25.26
N THR A 66 -7.82 -16.81 24.48
CA THR A 66 -7.49 -17.41 23.19
C THR A 66 -8.01 -16.49 22.09
N TRP A 67 -7.12 -16.14 21.17
CA TRP A 67 -7.47 -15.44 19.94
C TRP A 67 -7.38 -16.39 18.77
N VAL A 68 -8.21 -16.16 17.75
CA VAL A 68 -8.15 -16.84 16.47
C VAL A 68 -8.10 -15.78 15.39
N VAL A 69 -7.02 -15.81 14.61
CA VAL A 69 -6.77 -14.91 13.48
C VAL A 69 -6.64 -15.78 12.23
N ASP A 70 -7.59 -15.60 11.32
CA ASP A 70 -7.86 -16.53 10.23
C ASP A 70 -8.02 -17.97 10.76
N SER A 71 -7.13 -18.89 10.39
CA SER A 71 -7.16 -20.31 10.79
C SER A 71 -6.22 -20.63 11.96
N TYR A 72 -5.50 -19.64 12.48
CA TYR A 72 -4.49 -19.81 13.51
C TYR A 72 -5.00 -19.40 14.90
N SER A 73 -4.72 -20.23 15.91
CA SER A 73 -5.08 -19.95 17.30
C SER A 73 -3.87 -19.53 18.12
N PHE A 74 -4.04 -18.47 18.90
CA PHE A 74 -3.00 -17.84 19.72
C PHE A 74 -3.45 -17.79 21.17
N ARG A 75 -2.53 -18.12 22.09
CA ARG A 75 -2.70 -17.83 23.52
C ARG A 75 -2.19 -16.41 23.78
N VAL A 76 -3.08 -15.55 24.25
CA VAL A 76 -2.78 -14.18 24.67
C VAL A 76 -2.65 -14.18 26.19
N ILE A 77 -1.48 -13.77 26.68
CA ILE A 77 -1.07 -13.81 28.09
C ILE A 77 -0.78 -12.40 28.62
N SER A 78 -0.54 -12.23 29.92
CA SER A 78 -0.37 -10.92 30.58
C SER A 78 0.78 -10.10 30.02
N GLU A 79 1.75 -10.78 29.41
CA GLU A 79 2.94 -10.19 28.81
C GLU A 79 2.71 -9.81 27.33
N THR A 80 1.62 -10.26 26.71
CA THR A 80 1.29 -9.92 25.32
C THR A 80 0.97 -8.43 25.21
N GLN A 81 1.70 -7.72 24.36
CA GLN A 81 1.41 -6.33 24.06
C GLN A 81 0.23 -6.25 23.09
N ILE A 82 -0.92 -5.73 23.53
CA ILE A 82 -2.09 -5.51 22.68
C ILE A 82 -2.13 -4.04 22.27
N ILE A 83 -1.91 -3.78 20.99
CA ILE A 83 -1.97 -2.46 20.38
C ILE A 83 -3.30 -2.36 19.65
N THR A 84 -4.26 -1.63 20.22
CA THR A 84 -5.63 -1.61 19.68
C THR A 84 -5.82 -0.61 18.54
N ASN A 85 -4.92 0.37 18.38
CA ASN A 85 -5.08 1.47 17.42
C ASN A 85 -6.47 2.18 17.53
N GLY A 86 -7.03 2.21 18.74
CA GLY A 86 -8.37 2.77 19.00
C GLY A 86 -9.55 1.87 18.61
N LEU A 87 -9.28 0.67 18.08
CA LEU A 87 -10.28 -0.30 17.67
C LEU A 87 -10.75 -1.16 18.84
N PRO A 88 -12.03 -1.59 18.85
CA PRO A 88 -12.52 -2.53 19.85
C PRO A 88 -11.95 -3.93 19.59
N VAL A 89 -11.60 -4.63 20.67
CA VAL A 89 -11.18 -6.05 20.61
C VAL A 89 -12.43 -6.93 20.44
N GLN A 90 -12.85 -7.14 19.21
CA GLN A 90 -14.00 -8.01 18.87
C GLN A 90 -13.78 -8.71 17.52
N PRO A 91 -14.53 -9.79 17.21
CA PRO A 91 -14.45 -10.43 15.90
C PRO A 91 -14.76 -9.48 14.73
N GLY A 92 -14.13 -9.72 13.58
CA GLY A 92 -14.32 -8.96 12.34
C GLY A 92 -13.27 -7.89 12.07
N PHE A 93 -12.36 -7.60 13.01
CA PHE A 93 -11.21 -6.73 12.76
C PHE A 93 -10.03 -7.50 12.20
N TRP A 94 -9.13 -6.82 11.49
CA TRP A 94 -7.85 -7.40 11.09
C TRP A 94 -6.87 -7.32 12.26
N ALA A 95 -6.02 -8.33 12.39
CA ALA A 95 -4.95 -8.32 13.35
C ALA A 95 -3.66 -8.84 12.75
N ARG A 96 -2.56 -8.18 13.10
CA ARG A 96 -1.21 -8.72 12.96
C ARG A 96 -0.77 -9.28 14.30
N VAL A 97 -0.40 -10.55 14.33
CA VAL A 97 0.03 -11.27 15.54
C VAL A 97 1.46 -11.75 15.37
N GLU A 98 2.36 -11.23 16.18
CA GLU A 98 3.72 -11.76 16.32
C GLU A 98 3.73 -12.74 17.49
N ALA A 99 4.10 -13.98 17.23
CA ALA A 99 3.99 -15.08 18.18
C ALA A 99 5.25 -15.95 18.23
N VAL A 100 5.39 -16.68 19.32
CA VAL A 100 6.43 -17.68 19.52
C VAL A 100 5.79 -19.02 19.87
N LYS A 101 6.41 -20.12 19.44
CA LYS A 101 5.96 -21.45 19.86
C LYS A 101 6.49 -21.77 21.25
N ASP A 102 5.61 -22.20 22.15
CA ASP A 102 6.03 -22.73 23.45
C ASP A 102 6.55 -24.17 23.35
N ASP A 103 6.91 -24.75 24.50
CA ASP A 103 7.39 -26.13 24.63
C ASP A 103 6.36 -27.17 24.18
N GLN A 104 5.08 -26.81 24.15
CA GLN A 104 3.97 -27.63 23.65
C GLN A 104 3.64 -27.35 22.19
N GLN A 105 4.45 -26.53 21.49
CA GLN A 105 4.23 -26.07 20.12
C GLN A 105 2.98 -25.18 19.95
N ALA A 106 2.39 -24.67 21.04
CA ALA A 106 1.29 -23.72 20.97
C ALA A 106 1.84 -22.32 20.66
N LEU A 107 1.11 -21.55 19.83
CA LEU A 107 1.46 -20.17 19.53
C LEU A 107 1.07 -19.27 20.71
N VAL A 108 2.06 -18.61 21.29
CA VAL A 108 1.90 -17.60 22.33
C VAL A 108 2.19 -16.24 21.72
N ALA A 109 1.20 -15.34 21.76
CA ALA A 109 1.36 -14.02 21.17
C ALA A 109 2.32 -13.16 22.02
N ASN A 110 3.30 -12.55 21.38
CA ASN A 110 4.12 -11.50 21.96
C ASN A 110 3.47 -10.13 21.73
N THR A 111 3.00 -9.89 20.51
CA THR A 111 2.33 -8.65 20.12
C THR A 111 1.08 -8.99 19.33
N VAL A 112 -0.02 -8.31 19.64
CA VAL A 112 -1.25 -8.31 18.86
C VAL A 112 -1.56 -6.87 18.49
N GLU A 113 -1.47 -6.55 17.21
CA GLU A 113 -1.82 -5.25 16.68
C GLU A 113 -3.14 -5.34 15.92
N LEU A 114 -4.18 -4.67 16.43
CA LEU A 114 -5.44 -4.53 15.72
C LEU A 114 -5.31 -3.45 14.65
N GLN A 115 -5.79 -3.75 13.45
CA GLN A 115 -5.81 -2.86 12.32
C GLN A 115 -7.24 -2.74 11.79
N GLY A 116 -7.49 -1.66 11.05
CA GLY A 116 -8.69 -1.59 10.24
C GLY A 116 -8.71 -2.79 9.29
N VAL A 117 -9.90 -3.28 8.98
CA VAL A 117 -10.04 -4.31 7.93
C VAL A 117 -9.36 -3.79 6.67
N PRO A 118 -8.34 -4.48 6.12
CA PRO A 118 -7.66 -4.02 4.93
C PRO A 118 -8.67 -3.94 3.80
N SER A 119 -8.55 -2.89 3.01
CA SER A 119 -9.22 -2.81 1.74
C SER A 119 -8.55 -3.79 0.79
N GLY A 120 -9.34 -4.27 -0.17
CA GLY A 120 -8.90 -5.18 -1.19
C GLY A 120 -9.36 -4.66 -2.54
N GLU A 121 -8.50 -4.88 -3.53
CA GLU A 121 -8.81 -4.59 -4.92
C GLU A 121 -8.74 -5.87 -5.73
N ILE A 122 -9.71 -6.07 -6.61
CA ILE A 122 -9.78 -7.22 -7.51
C ILE A 122 -10.03 -6.69 -8.90
N PHE A 123 -9.22 -7.15 -9.85
CA PHE A 123 -9.45 -6.91 -11.27
C PHE A 123 -9.48 -8.25 -12.00
N ASP A 124 -10.68 -8.76 -12.24
CA ASP A 124 -10.87 -10.04 -12.91
C ASP A 124 -12.26 -10.09 -13.57
N ARG A 125 -12.59 -11.22 -14.20
CA ARG A 125 -13.89 -11.46 -14.80
C ARG A 125 -14.90 -11.93 -13.75
N VAL A 126 -16.13 -11.45 -13.90
CA VAL A 126 -17.28 -11.95 -13.15
C VAL A 126 -17.60 -13.37 -13.62
N VAL A 127 -17.44 -14.36 -12.75
CA VAL A 127 -17.72 -15.78 -13.04
C VAL A 127 -19.19 -16.11 -12.82
N SER A 128 -19.80 -15.57 -11.76
CA SER A 128 -21.22 -15.73 -11.47
C SER A 128 -21.76 -14.55 -10.65
N ILE A 129 -23.06 -14.29 -10.79
CA ILE A 129 -23.79 -13.28 -10.02
C ILE A 129 -24.98 -13.99 -9.37
N ASP A 130 -25.07 -13.95 -8.03
CA ASP A 130 -26.24 -14.32 -7.26
C ASP A 130 -26.88 -13.04 -6.68
N ASP A 131 -27.81 -12.47 -7.45
CA ASP A 131 -28.50 -11.23 -7.09
C ASP A 131 -29.37 -11.38 -5.83
N ASP A 132 -29.88 -12.58 -5.57
CA ASP A 132 -30.73 -12.85 -4.40
C ASP A 132 -29.90 -12.87 -3.10
N ALA A 133 -28.67 -13.39 -3.18
CA ALA A 133 -27.73 -13.42 -2.06
C ALA A 133 -26.89 -12.15 -1.93
N GLY A 134 -26.78 -11.33 -2.98
CA GLY A 134 -25.82 -10.23 -3.04
C GLY A 134 -24.38 -10.74 -3.08
N VAL A 135 -24.13 -11.84 -3.78
CA VAL A 135 -22.80 -12.48 -3.84
C VAL A 135 -22.35 -12.64 -5.28
N TRP A 136 -21.19 -12.08 -5.61
CA TRP A 136 -20.56 -12.22 -6.92
C TRP A 136 -19.31 -13.09 -6.78
N GLN A 137 -19.07 -13.96 -7.75
CA GLN A 137 -17.80 -14.65 -7.89
C GLN A 137 -16.98 -13.89 -8.93
N VAL A 138 -15.82 -13.35 -8.54
CA VAL A 138 -14.91 -12.60 -9.42
C VAL A 138 -13.55 -13.27 -9.39
N GLY A 139 -13.15 -13.87 -10.51
CA GLY A 139 -12.08 -14.86 -10.51
C GLY A 139 -12.32 -15.95 -9.46
N ASP A 140 -11.34 -16.17 -8.59
CA ASP A 140 -11.43 -17.11 -7.47
C ASP A 140 -11.94 -16.48 -6.16
N THR A 141 -12.35 -15.21 -6.18
CA THR A 141 -12.76 -14.48 -4.96
C THR A 141 -14.28 -14.31 -4.88
N GLU A 142 -14.84 -14.62 -3.71
CA GLU A 142 -16.22 -14.29 -3.36
C GLU A 142 -16.31 -12.82 -2.92
N VAL A 143 -17.24 -12.09 -3.53
CA VAL A 143 -17.44 -10.66 -3.33
C VAL A 143 -18.87 -10.42 -2.87
N LEU A 144 -19.01 -9.80 -1.70
CA LEU A 144 -20.30 -9.44 -1.12
C LEU A 144 -20.71 -8.06 -1.63
N VAL A 145 -21.77 -8.02 -2.42
CA VAL A 145 -22.35 -6.81 -3.00
C VAL A 145 -23.64 -6.49 -2.27
N SER A 146 -23.73 -5.28 -1.72
CA SER A 146 -24.87 -4.82 -0.93
C SER A 146 -25.56 -3.63 -1.59
N ASP A 147 -26.66 -3.17 -1.00
CA ASP A 147 -27.34 -1.93 -1.43
C ASP A 147 -26.49 -0.66 -1.20
N GLN A 148 -25.41 -0.76 -0.43
CA GLN A 148 -24.42 0.31 -0.24
C GLN A 148 -23.30 0.27 -1.28
N THR A 149 -23.15 -0.82 -2.02
CA THR A 149 -22.10 -0.95 -3.03
C THR A 149 -22.41 -0.03 -4.21
N VAL A 150 -21.47 0.85 -4.56
CA VAL A 150 -21.58 1.69 -5.76
C VAL A 150 -21.21 0.87 -6.98
N ILE A 151 -22.18 0.63 -7.87
CA ILE A 151 -21.96 -0.15 -9.09
C ILE A 151 -22.00 0.80 -10.31
N GLU A 152 -20.93 0.80 -11.09
CA GLU A 152 -20.79 1.58 -12.31
C GLU A 152 -20.77 0.66 -13.53
N GLY A 153 -21.69 0.88 -14.48
CA GLY A 153 -21.92 -0.02 -15.60
C GLY A 153 -22.99 -1.08 -15.30
N THR A 154 -23.20 -2.00 -16.25
CA THR A 154 -24.19 -3.07 -16.10
C THR A 154 -23.45 -4.39 -15.84
N PRO A 155 -23.56 -4.97 -14.63
CA PRO A 155 -22.87 -6.21 -14.31
C PRO A 155 -23.43 -7.35 -15.15
N ALA A 156 -22.54 -8.14 -15.72
CA ALA A 156 -22.87 -9.38 -16.42
C ALA A 156 -21.75 -10.40 -16.23
N VAL A 157 -22.11 -11.68 -16.20
CA VAL A 157 -21.13 -12.78 -16.25
C VAL A 157 -20.21 -12.58 -17.46
N ASP A 158 -18.94 -12.88 -17.26
CA ASP A 158 -17.80 -12.68 -18.17
C ASP A 158 -17.36 -11.22 -18.33
N SER A 159 -18.04 -10.24 -17.72
CA SER A 159 -17.55 -8.85 -17.75
C SER A 159 -16.29 -8.72 -16.91
N LEU A 160 -15.34 -7.94 -17.41
CA LEU A 160 -14.18 -7.51 -16.62
C LEU A 160 -14.65 -6.48 -15.60
N VAL A 161 -14.33 -6.70 -14.33
CA VAL A 161 -14.74 -5.81 -13.24
C VAL A 161 -13.54 -5.43 -12.40
N TYR A 162 -13.48 -4.16 -12.02
CA TYR A 162 -12.62 -3.67 -10.97
C TYR A 162 -13.46 -3.51 -9.70
N ILE A 163 -13.11 -4.22 -8.63
CA ILE A 163 -13.81 -4.16 -7.34
C ILE A 163 -12.87 -3.61 -6.29
N HIS A 164 -13.36 -2.62 -5.56
CA HIS A 164 -12.74 -2.12 -4.35
C HIS A 164 -13.67 -2.40 -3.16
N GLY A 165 -13.14 -2.96 -2.09
CA GLY A 165 -13.93 -3.32 -0.91
C GLY A 165 -13.08 -3.58 0.31
N ARG A 166 -13.67 -4.19 1.34
CA ARG A 166 -13.02 -4.53 2.60
C ARG A 166 -13.07 -6.03 2.86
N TRP A 167 -11.95 -6.62 3.23
CA TRP A 167 -11.86 -8.07 3.45
C TRP A 167 -12.62 -8.52 4.69
N SER A 168 -13.60 -9.39 4.52
CA SER A 168 -14.33 -10.01 5.62
C SER A 168 -14.01 -11.50 5.70
N PHE A 169 -14.57 -12.17 6.71
CA PHE A 169 -14.51 -13.63 6.78
C PHE A 169 -15.25 -14.31 5.61
N ASP A 170 -16.28 -13.65 5.09
CA ASP A 170 -17.15 -14.16 4.03
C ASP A 170 -16.70 -13.68 2.63
N GLY A 171 -15.45 -13.20 2.50
CA GLY A 171 -14.92 -12.66 1.24
C GLY A 171 -14.80 -11.14 1.22
N LEU A 172 -14.65 -10.54 0.03
CA LEU A 172 -14.48 -9.10 -0.11
C LEU A 172 -15.83 -8.38 -0.08
N ALA A 173 -16.12 -7.62 0.97
CA ALA A 173 -17.30 -6.76 1.02
C ALA A 173 -17.07 -5.54 0.12
N ALA A 174 -17.71 -5.53 -1.06
CA ALA A 174 -17.52 -4.48 -2.05
C ALA A 174 -18.10 -3.15 -1.58
N ASP A 175 -17.26 -2.12 -1.55
CA ASP A 175 -17.70 -0.73 -1.41
C ASP A 175 -18.00 -0.13 -2.80
N ARG A 176 -17.27 -0.58 -3.84
CA ARG A 176 -17.44 -0.14 -5.23
C ARG A 176 -17.11 -1.24 -6.24
N ALA A 177 -17.89 -1.32 -7.32
CA ALA A 177 -17.65 -2.24 -8.44
C ALA A 177 -17.81 -1.49 -9.78
N VAL A 178 -16.73 -1.42 -10.56
CA VAL A 178 -16.69 -0.75 -11.87
C VAL A 178 -16.63 -1.80 -12.97
N ILE A 179 -17.74 -1.97 -13.68
CA ILE A 179 -17.84 -2.89 -14.81
C ILE A 179 -17.17 -2.25 -16.01
N LYS A 180 -16.05 -2.82 -16.44
CA LYS A 180 -15.36 -2.38 -17.65
C LYS A 180 -16.09 -2.98 -18.85
N SER A 181 -16.70 -2.12 -19.65
CA SER A 181 -17.25 -2.55 -20.94
C SER A 181 -16.10 -3.02 -21.83
N GLU A 182 -16.21 -4.20 -22.44
CA GLU A 182 -15.29 -4.67 -23.49
C GLU A 182 -15.31 -3.79 -24.76
N ALA A 183 -16.09 -2.70 -24.77
CA ALA A 183 -16.01 -1.66 -25.80
C ALA A 183 -14.64 -0.95 -25.71
N GLU A 184 -13.65 -1.61 -26.30
CA GLU A 184 -12.33 -1.12 -26.74
C GLU A 184 -12.01 0.29 -26.26
N GLN A 185 -11.59 0.42 -24.99
CA GLN A 185 -10.73 1.54 -24.64
C GLN A 185 -9.42 1.32 -25.39
N ALA A 186 -9.29 1.96 -26.54
CA ALA A 186 -8.05 1.99 -27.26
C ALA A 186 -7.09 2.89 -26.47
N ILE A 187 -6.03 2.28 -25.96
CA ILE A 187 -4.90 3.00 -25.39
C ILE A 187 -3.96 3.29 -26.56
N TYR A 188 -3.85 4.56 -26.92
CA TYR A 188 -2.88 5.01 -27.91
C TYR A 188 -1.74 5.74 -27.21
N GLN A 189 -0.50 5.39 -27.55
CA GLN A 189 0.69 6.09 -27.06
C GLN A 189 1.44 6.66 -28.25
N GLY A 190 1.83 7.94 -28.18
CA GLY A 190 2.56 8.60 -29.27
C GLY A 190 2.96 10.02 -28.95
N GLU A 191 3.59 10.71 -29.90
CA GLU A 191 4.01 12.10 -29.76
C GLU A 191 2.93 13.06 -30.27
N ILE A 192 2.65 14.16 -29.57
CA ILE A 192 1.76 15.19 -30.11
C ILE A 192 2.44 15.85 -31.31
N VAL A 193 1.98 15.57 -32.53
CA VAL A 193 2.48 16.16 -33.78
C VAL A 193 1.78 17.49 -34.10
N GLN A 194 0.49 17.59 -33.78
CA GLN A 194 -0.30 18.79 -34.01
C GLN A 194 -1.37 18.96 -32.93
N GLN A 195 -1.60 20.20 -32.51
CA GLN A 195 -2.70 20.56 -31.63
C GLN A 195 -3.64 21.53 -32.35
N GLN A 196 -4.93 21.25 -32.30
CA GLN A 196 -6.02 22.18 -32.62
C GLN A 196 -6.97 22.24 -31.41
N LEU A 197 -7.99 23.11 -31.47
CA LEU A 197 -8.96 23.24 -30.40
C LEU A 197 -9.79 21.96 -30.22
N ASP A 198 -10.18 21.33 -31.33
CA ASP A 198 -11.19 20.27 -31.34
C ASP A 198 -10.57 18.88 -31.55
N TYR A 199 -9.29 18.82 -31.94
CA TYR A 199 -8.57 17.57 -32.16
C TYR A 199 -7.07 17.74 -31.99
N TRP A 200 -6.39 16.67 -31.60
CA TRP A 200 -4.94 16.53 -31.68
C TRP A 200 -4.56 15.48 -32.74
N LEU A 201 -3.37 15.62 -33.31
CA LEU A 201 -2.71 14.56 -34.06
C LEU A 201 -1.61 14.00 -33.17
N VAL A 202 -1.77 12.76 -32.72
CA VAL A 202 -0.77 12.04 -31.93
C VAL A 202 -0.15 11.00 -32.83
N ASP A 203 1.14 11.16 -33.13
CA ASP A 203 1.85 10.58 -34.26
C ASP A 203 1.03 10.67 -35.55
N ASP A 204 0.21 9.66 -35.77
CA ASP A 204 -0.49 9.41 -37.00
C ASP A 204 -1.99 9.09 -36.76
N VAL A 205 -2.45 9.20 -35.51
CA VAL A 205 -3.84 9.05 -35.06
C VAL A 205 -4.47 10.41 -34.75
N VAL A 206 -5.68 10.62 -35.28
CA VAL A 206 -6.50 11.80 -34.98
C VAL A 206 -7.26 11.54 -33.68
N VAL A 207 -7.01 12.36 -32.69
CA VAL A 207 -7.63 12.31 -31.36
C VAL A 207 -8.65 13.42 -31.27
N ASP A 208 -9.93 13.08 -31.30
CA ASP A 208 -11.07 13.99 -31.19
C ASP A 208 -11.27 14.40 -29.71
N LEU A 209 -11.37 15.72 -29.48
CA LEU A 209 -11.51 16.33 -28.16
C LEU A 209 -12.91 16.93 -27.92
N SER A 210 -13.86 16.67 -28.82
CA SER A 210 -15.20 17.27 -28.80
C SER A 210 -15.98 17.00 -27.52
N ASP A 211 -15.71 15.90 -26.83
CA ASP A 211 -16.35 15.56 -25.54
C ASP A 211 -15.59 16.11 -24.32
N SER A 212 -14.65 17.05 -24.51
CA SER A 212 -13.89 17.69 -23.45
C SER A 212 -13.16 16.69 -22.54
N PRO A 213 -12.21 15.91 -23.08
CA PRO A 213 -11.51 14.87 -22.31
C PRO A 213 -10.75 15.47 -21.13
N LEU A 214 -10.55 14.66 -20.09
CA LEU A 214 -9.66 14.99 -18.99
C LEU A 214 -8.21 14.99 -19.49
N ILE A 215 -7.57 16.15 -19.51
CA ILE A 215 -6.16 16.29 -19.90
C ILE A 215 -5.32 16.46 -18.63
N LEU A 216 -4.36 15.57 -18.42
CA LEU A 216 -3.44 15.57 -17.27
C LEU A 216 -2.02 15.89 -17.76
N GLY A 217 -1.46 16.98 -17.23
CA GLY A 217 -0.15 17.51 -17.62
C GLY A 217 -0.24 18.67 -18.63
N ASP A 218 0.91 19.21 -19.01
CA ASP A 218 1.01 20.38 -19.89
C ASP A 218 1.20 19.96 -21.37
N PRO A 219 0.16 20.04 -22.22
CA PRO A 219 0.22 19.50 -23.57
C PRO A 219 0.96 20.45 -24.51
N GLU A 220 2.05 19.99 -25.12
CA GLU A 220 2.78 20.72 -26.16
C GLU A 220 3.12 19.82 -27.35
N VAL A 221 3.23 20.41 -28.55
CA VAL A 221 3.73 19.68 -29.73
C VAL A 221 5.14 19.16 -29.42
N GLY A 222 5.33 17.85 -29.58
CA GLY A 222 6.55 17.13 -29.20
C GLY A 222 6.44 16.34 -27.89
N ALA A 223 5.40 16.56 -27.09
CA ALA A 223 5.19 15.80 -25.86
C ALA A 223 4.72 14.38 -26.16
N LEU A 224 5.18 13.40 -25.36
CA LEU A 224 4.64 12.05 -25.41
C LEU A 224 3.32 12.01 -24.63
N VAL A 225 2.31 11.38 -25.21
CA VAL A 225 1.00 11.21 -24.57
C VAL A 225 0.54 9.77 -24.56
N GLU A 226 -0.30 9.46 -23.58
CA GLU A 226 -1.15 8.27 -23.55
C GLU A 226 -2.60 8.75 -23.63
N VAL A 227 -3.33 8.28 -24.63
CA VAL A 227 -4.72 8.65 -24.88
C VAL A 227 -5.60 7.45 -24.64
N TYR A 228 -6.61 7.64 -23.79
CA TYR A 228 -7.65 6.66 -23.50
C TYR A 228 -8.94 7.15 -24.12
N GLY A 229 -9.56 6.30 -24.93
CA GLY A 229 -10.76 6.67 -25.65
C GLY A 229 -11.37 5.51 -26.42
N THR A 230 -12.41 5.79 -27.19
CA THR A 230 -13.08 4.82 -28.05
C THR A 230 -12.67 5.04 -29.50
N GLU A 231 -12.25 3.99 -30.21
CA GLU A 231 -11.94 4.10 -31.64
C GLU A 231 -13.23 4.34 -32.42
N THR A 232 -13.34 5.47 -33.12
CA THR A 232 -14.53 5.86 -33.91
C THR A 232 -14.37 5.57 -35.40
N GLY A 233 -13.17 5.17 -35.81
CA GLY A 233 -12.81 4.74 -37.16
C GLY A 233 -11.30 4.50 -37.27
N PRO A 234 -10.80 4.00 -38.41
CA PRO A 234 -9.39 3.69 -38.56
C PRO A 234 -8.51 4.90 -38.24
N ARG A 235 -7.75 4.84 -37.15
CA ARG A 235 -6.86 5.92 -36.67
C ARG A 235 -7.59 7.19 -36.26
N HIS A 236 -8.83 7.04 -35.80
CA HIS A 236 -9.63 8.09 -35.19
C HIS A 236 -10.07 7.64 -33.80
N LEU A 237 -9.73 8.42 -32.78
CA LEU A 237 -9.98 8.11 -31.38
C LEU A 237 -10.80 9.24 -30.76
N GLN A 238 -11.98 8.94 -30.20
CA GLN A 238 -12.69 9.88 -29.34
C GLN A 238 -12.08 9.82 -27.94
N ALA A 239 -11.34 10.85 -27.53
CA ALA A 239 -10.66 10.85 -26.25
C ALA A 239 -11.64 11.01 -25.09
N GLN A 240 -11.37 10.25 -24.03
CA GLN A 240 -11.99 10.40 -22.71
C GLN A 240 -10.98 10.99 -21.72
N SER A 241 -9.73 10.53 -21.77
CA SER A 241 -8.62 11.11 -21.02
C SER A 241 -7.31 11.09 -21.80
N ILE A 242 -6.45 12.07 -21.51
CA ILE A 242 -5.14 12.23 -22.13
C ILE A 242 -4.12 12.52 -21.05
N ILE A 243 -3.07 11.72 -20.97
CA ILE A 243 -1.94 11.93 -20.06
C ILE A 243 -0.77 12.44 -20.88
N VAL A 244 -0.23 13.59 -20.52
CA VAL A 244 0.98 14.15 -21.11
C VAL A 244 2.16 13.78 -20.22
N SER A 245 3.07 12.97 -20.76
CA SER A 245 4.28 12.56 -20.06
C SER A 245 5.34 13.67 -20.19
N PRO A 246 6.01 14.07 -19.10
CA PRO A 246 6.97 15.18 -19.07
C PRO A 246 8.29 14.92 -19.84
N GLY A 247 8.40 13.85 -20.65
CA GLY A 247 9.62 13.46 -21.38
C GLY A 247 10.79 13.02 -20.48
N THR A 248 10.82 13.42 -19.21
CA THR A 248 11.80 13.05 -18.20
C THR A 248 11.24 11.95 -17.29
N THR A 249 11.99 10.86 -17.12
CA THR A 249 11.62 9.71 -16.29
C THR A 249 12.13 9.82 -14.84
N GLU A 250 12.31 11.02 -14.30
CA GLU A 250 12.77 11.16 -12.93
C GLU A 250 11.59 11.02 -11.97
N PHE A 251 11.49 9.84 -11.35
CA PHE A 251 10.46 9.56 -10.36
C PHE A 251 10.72 10.36 -9.10
N GLN A 252 9.65 10.90 -8.54
CA GLN A 252 9.67 11.60 -7.27
C GLN A 252 9.02 10.71 -6.22
N GLN A 253 9.75 10.50 -5.13
CA GLN A 253 9.15 10.00 -3.90
C GLN A 253 8.61 11.19 -3.11
N ARG A 254 7.38 11.06 -2.62
CA ARG A 254 6.63 12.11 -1.94
C ARG A 254 5.81 11.51 -0.82
N ASP A 255 5.99 12.05 0.38
CA ASP A 255 5.11 11.76 1.51
C ASP A 255 3.93 12.73 1.50
N GLY A 256 2.77 12.28 1.96
CA GLY A 256 1.60 13.14 2.08
C GLY A 256 0.44 12.44 2.78
N TRP A 257 -0.75 13.02 2.70
CA TRP A 257 -1.96 12.34 3.13
C TRP A 257 -3.11 12.53 2.15
N LEU A 258 -3.99 11.53 2.13
CA LEU A 258 -5.19 11.50 1.29
C LEU A 258 -6.24 12.49 1.82
N VAL A 259 -6.77 13.33 0.93
CA VAL A 259 -7.84 14.29 1.22
C VAL A 259 -9.17 13.80 0.66
N SER A 260 -9.18 13.30 -0.56
CA SER A 260 -10.34 12.69 -1.20
C SER A 260 -9.89 11.82 -2.36
N VAL A 261 -10.71 10.83 -2.70
CA VAL A 261 -10.64 10.13 -3.98
C VAL A 261 -11.75 10.73 -4.85
N GLU A 262 -11.37 11.32 -5.98
CA GLU A 262 -12.26 11.98 -6.93
C GLU A 262 -12.25 11.22 -8.27
N GLY A 263 -13.35 11.29 -9.01
CA GLY A 263 -13.51 10.65 -10.31
C GLY A 263 -14.30 9.35 -10.23
N ASP A 264 -15.43 9.33 -10.95
CA ASP A 264 -16.19 8.11 -11.22
C ASP A 264 -15.49 7.31 -12.34
N ASP A 265 -14.78 7.99 -13.25
CA ASP A 265 -14.07 7.35 -14.35
C ASP A 265 -12.55 7.32 -14.17
N TYR A 266 -11.92 6.37 -14.86
CA TYR A 266 -10.49 6.15 -14.83
C TYR A 266 -9.73 7.18 -15.70
N PRO A 267 -8.56 7.69 -15.27
CA PRO A 267 -7.87 7.37 -14.01
C PRO A 267 -8.54 8.00 -12.79
N TYR A 268 -8.45 7.32 -11.64
CA TYR A 268 -8.92 7.90 -10.39
C TYR A 268 -8.01 9.06 -9.99
N LEU A 269 -8.59 10.18 -9.58
CA LEU A 269 -7.83 11.34 -9.13
C LEU A 269 -7.85 11.42 -7.62
N TRP A 270 -6.74 11.04 -6.99
CA TRP A 270 -6.56 11.19 -5.55
C TRP A 270 -6.14 12.63 -5.27
N ARG A 271 -6.98 13.37 -4.57
CA ARG A 271 -6.60 14.65 -4.02
C ARG A 271 -5.79 14.41 -2.75
N VAL A 272 -4.55 14.88 -2.74
CA VAL A 272 -3.62 14.69 -1.64
C VAL A 272 -3.04 16.02 -1.20
N ASN A 273 -2.50 16.02 0.01
CA ASN A 273 -1.63 17.08 0.51
C ASN A 273 -0.23 16.49 0.62
N LEU A 274 0.68 16.91 -0.25
CA LEU A 274 2.07 16.47 -0.25
C LEU A 274 2.89 17.32 0.71
N LEU A 275 3.84 16.68 1.38
CA LEU A 275 4.87 17.33 2.17
C LEU A 275 6.04 17.69 1.25
N GLU A 276 6.18 18.98 0.92
CA GLU A 276 7.31 19.49 0.15
C GLU A 276 8.12 20.47 1.00
N GLY A 277 9.23 19.96 1.54
CA GLY A 277 10.06 20.71 2.49
C GLY A 277 9.24 21.16 3.69
N THR A 278 8.96 22.46 3.78
CA THR A 278 8.25 23.07 4.92
C THR A 278 6.81 23.44 4.59
N GLY A 279 6.33 23.06 3.41
CA GLY A 279 5.01 23.42 2.90
C GLY A 279 4.12 22.19 2.77
N ILE A 280 2.81 22.45 2.84
CA ILE A 280 1.81 21.54 2.31
C ILE A 280 1.52 22.01 0.89
N VAL A 281 1.67 21.12 -0.07
CA VAL A 281 1.31 21.37 -1.46
C VAL A 281 0.09 20.50 -1.78
N PRO A 282 -1.11 21.10 -1.93
CA PRO A 282 -2.25 20.38 -2.46
C PRO A 282 -1.92 19.90 -3.87
N ALA A 283 -2.16 18.61 -4.14
CA ALA A 283 -1.86 17.99 -5.41
C ALA A 283 -2.94 16.98 -5.80
N TYR A 284 -2.92 16.61 -7.08
CA TYR A 284 -3.71 15.52 -7.63
C TYR A 284 -2.78 14.40 -8.07
N VAL A 285 -3.05 13.21 -7.58
CA VAL A 285 -2.32 11.99 -7.91
C VAL A 285 -3.26 11.13 -8.73
N ALA A 286 -2.99 11.03 -10.04
CA ALA A 286 -3.69 10.15 -10.95
C ALA A 286 -3.25 8.71 -10.71
N VAL A 287 -4.20 7.88 -10.31
CA VAL A 287 -4.03 6.46 -10.00
C VAL A 287 -4.56 5.64 -11.17
N PHE A 288 -3.67 4.83 -11.71
CA PHE A 288 -3.88 3.97 -12.86
C PHE A 288 -3.99 2.51 -12.39
N GLU A 289 -4.39 1.64 -13.30
CA GLU A 289 -4.59 0.20 -13.15
C GLU A 289 -3.25 -0.49 -12.96
N ASN A 290 -2.20 0.08 -13.54
CA ASN A 290 -0.83 -0.32 -13.30
C ASN A 290 -0.16 0.44 -12.13
N THR A 291 -0.89 1.28 -11.40
CA THR A 291 -0.39 1.82 -10.13
C THR A 291 -0.45 0.72 -9.09
N GLU A 292 0.70 0.39 -8.50
CA GLU A 292 0.77 -0.53 -7.36
C GLU A 292 0.28 0.19 -6.10
N ILE A 293 -0.83 -0.27 -5.51
CA ILE A 293 -1.32 0.26 -4.24
C ILE A 293 -1.07 -0.79 -3.15
N ASP A 294 -0.22 -0.44 -2.19
CA ASP A 294 0.14 -1.26 -1.04
C ASP A 294 -0.64 -0.76 0.19
N GLU A 295 -1.76 -1.44 0.46
CA GLU A 295 -2.64 -1.18 1.62
C GLU A 295 -2.42 -2.19 2.76
N THR A 296 -1.30 -2.92 2.74
CA THR A 296 -1.02 -3.99 3.71
C THR A 296 -0.95 -3.48 5.16
N ALA A 297 -0.53 -2.23 5.35
CA ALA A 297 -0.39 -1.63 6.67
C ALA A 297 -1.58 -0.73 7.06
N ALA A 298 -2.34 -0.21 6.10
CA ALA A 298 -3.52 0.63 6.31
C ALA A 298 -4.37 0.77 5.03
N VAL A 299 -5.64 1.14 5.20
CA VAL A 299 -6.60 1.42 4.12
C VAL A 299 -6.45 2.86 3.62
N ALA A 300 -6.48 3.08 2.30
CA ALA A 300 -6.57 4.41 1.70
C ALA A 300 -7.93 5.03 2.01
N ALA A 301 -7.97 5.85 3.05
CA ALA A 301 -9.14 6.58 3.50
C ALA A 301 -8.80 8.05 3.70
N TYR A 302 -9.84 8.87 3.94
CA TYR A 302 -9.63 10.26 4.33
C TYR A 302 -8.60 10.36 5.47
N ARG A 303 -7.55 11.15 5.26
CA ARG A 303 -6.41 11.37 6.15
C ARG A 303 -5.42 10.20 6.33
N SER A 304 -5.53 9.15 5.52
CA SER A 304 -4.47 8.14 5.47
C SER A 304 -3.17 8.76 4.97
N TRP A 305 -2.06 8.39 5.61
CA TRP A 305 -0.73 8.82 5.20
C TRP A 305 -0.26 7.97 4.04
N LEU A 306 0.45 8.60 3.10
CA LEU A 306 0.86 7.98 1.85
C LEU A 306 2.36 8.22 1.65
N ASP A 307 3.08 7.18 1.24
CA ASP A 307 4.37 7.28 0.55
C ASP A 307 4.12 7.00 -0.94
N ILE A 308 4.34 8.01 -1.77
CA ILE A 308 3.93 8.03 -3.18
C ILE A 308 5.18 8.10 -4.04
N GLN A 309 5.33 7.12 -4.93
CA GLN A 309 6.27 7.18 -6.06
C GLN A 309 5.50 7.57 -7.31
N ALA A 310 5.82 8.74 -7.88
CA ALA A 310 5.07 9.28 -9.01
C ALA A 310 5.94 10.06 -10.01
N ASP A 311 5.46 10.15 -11.25
CA ASP A 311 5.95 11.08 -12.26
C ASP A 311 5.26 12.44 -12.06
N ASN A 312 6.03 13.53 -12.01
CA ASN A 312 5.45 14.89 -11.93
C ASN A 312 5.01 15.34 -13.32
N LEU A 313 3.70 15.49 -13.53
CA LEU A 313 3.12 15.87 -14.81
C LEU A 313 3.05 17.39 -15.01
N GLY A 314 3.42 18.19 -14.00
CA GLY A 314 3.24 19.64 -13.98
C GLY A 314 1.95 20.08 -13.30
N ALA A 315 1.84 21.38 -13.01
CA ALA A 315 0.65 22.03 -12.43
C ALA A 315 0.05 21.35 -11.16
N GLY A 316 0.85 20.62 -10.38
CA GLY A 316 0.39 19.89 -9.19
C GLY A 316 -0.27 18.54 -9.48
N TYR A 317 -0.12 18.02 -10.70
CA TYR A 317 -0.54 16.68 -11.09
C TYR A 317 0.61 15.70 -11.08
N TYR A 318 0.34 14.50 -10.60
CA TYR A 318 1.29 13.40 -10.50
C TYR A 318 0.67 12.15 -11.08
N ARG A 319 1.44 11.35 -11.82
CA ARG A 319 1.05 9.99 -12.22
C ARG A 319 1.65 9.00 -11.24
N ALA A 320 0.80 8.34 -10.46
CA ALA A 320 1.24 7.36 -9.49
C ALA A 320 1.78 6.09 -10.18
N ARG A 321 2.91 5.60 -9.67
CA ARG A 321 3.44 4.27 -9.99
C ARG A 321 3.26 3.33 -8.83
N ARG A 322 3.53 3.82 -7.63
CA ARG A 322 3.36 3.09 -6.38
C ARG A 322 2.84 4.01 -5.30
N ILE A 323 1.88 3.54 -4.53
CA ILE A 323 1.33 4.22 -3.36
C ILE A 323 1.37 3.22 -2.21
N VAL A 324 2.07 3.57 -1.14
CA VAL A 324 2.05 2.80 0.10
C VAL A 324 1.22 3.56 1.12
N VAL A 325 0.18 2.93 1.64
CA VAL A 325 -0.66 3.52 2.67
C VAL A 325 -0.06 3.21 4.03
N LEU A 326 0.32 4.28 4.74
CA LEU A 326 1.01 4.20 6.00
C LEU A 326 0.01 4.23 7.17
N PRO A 327 0.17 3.39 8.20
CA PRO A 327 -0.70 3.37 9.38
C PRO A 327 -0.55 4.62 10.27
N ARG A 328 0.54 5.36 10.06
CA ARG A 328 0.92 6.56 10.82
C ARG A 328 1.80 7.46 9.96
N PRO A 329 1.84 8.77 10.25
CA PRO A 329 2.72 9.68 9.54
C PRO A 329 4.18 9.20 9.58
N PRO A 330 4.92 9.28 8.47
CA PRO A 330 6.34 8.95 8.47
C PRO A 330 7.10 9.95 9.33
N LYS A 331 8.09 9.45 10.08
CA LYS A 331 8.97 10.34 10.86
C LYS A 331 9.80 11.18 9.91
N GLN A 332 9.91 12.47 10.20
CA GLN A 332 10.72 13.40 9.44
C GLN A 332 11.90 13.88 10.26
N THR A 333 13.04 14.00 9.58
CA THR A 333 14.23 14.66 10.11
C THR A 333 14.41 15.96 9.36
N ILE A 334 14.38 17.07 10.09
CA ILE A 334 14.65 18.40 9.53
C ILE A 334 15.90 18.98 10.19
N THR A 335 16.70 19.70 9.43
CA THR A 335 17.84 20.45 9.96
C THR A 335 17.64 21.93 9.65
N GLY A 336 17.81 22.79 10.64
CA GLY A 336 17.56 24.21 10.46
C GLY A 336 17.99 25.08 11.63
N ILE A 337 17.94 26.39 11.42
CA ILE A 337 18.29 27.39 12.44
C ILE A 337 17.07 27.66 13.31
N VAL A 338 17.23 27.62 14.64
CA VAL A 338 16.17 28.01 15.56
C VAL A 338 15.90 29.50 15.42
N GLU A 339 14.74 29.87 14.87
CA GLU A 339 14.31 31.26 14.71
C GLU A 339 13.48 31.74 15.92
N GLN A 340 12.78 30.81 16.58
CA GLN A 340 11.91 31.12 17.71
C GLN A 340 11.83 29.94 18.69
N ILE A 341 11.92 30.26 19.98
CA ILE A 341 11.68 29.35 21.10
C ILE A 341 10.45 29.85 21.88
N PRO A 342 9.62 28.96 22.46
CA PRO A 342 8.50 29.34 23.31
C PRO A 342 8.89 30.30 24.45
N PRO A 343 8.08 31.33 24.75
CA PRO A 343 8.31 32.15 25.92
C PRO A 343 8.09 31.32 27.19
N GLY A 344 9.13 31.21 28.03
CA GLY A 344 9.06 30.51 29.31
C GLY A 344 9.68 29.11 29.33
N GLY A 345 10.30 28.65 28.24
CA GLY A 345 11.09 27.44 28.27
C GLY A 345 11.19 26.73 26.93
N THR A 346 11.33 25.42 27.04
CA THR A 346 11.73 24.52 25.96
C THR A 346 10.52 23.74 25.38
N VAL A 347 9.37 23.84 26.07
CA VAL A 347 8.08 23.24 25.72
C VAL A 347 7.19 24.28 25.05
N GLY A 348 6.58 23.94 23.92
CA GLY A 348 5.64 24.75 23.17
C GLY A 348 5.96 24.81 21.68
N ARG A 349 5.52 25.89 21.02
CA ARG A 349 5.74 26.10 19.58
C ARG A 349 7.10 26.74 19.30
N TRP A 350 7.94 26.01 18.59
CA TRP A 350 9.22 26.43 18.04
C TRP A 350 9.06 26.83 16.57
N ARG A 351 9.99 27.67 16.10
CA ARG A 351 10.24 27.87 14.67
C ARG A 351 11.68 27.50 14.37
N VAL A 352 11.88 26.54 13.46
CA VAL A 352 13.19 26.06 13.02
C VAL A 352 13.27 26.22 11.51
N SER A 353 14.01 27.24 11.05
CA SER A 353 13.92 27.79 9.70
C SER A 353 12.45 28.06 9.34
N SER A 354 11.97 27.59 8.19
CA SER A 354 10.56 27.71 7.79
C SER A 354 9.63 26.64 8.37
N HIS A 355 10.10 25.76 9.26
CA HIS A 355 9.25 24.74 9.89
C HIS A 355 8.65 25.20 11.22
N ARG A 356 7.37 24.85 11.44
CA ARG A 356 6.73 24.91 12.75
C ARG A 356 6.97 23.58 13.46
N VAL A 357 7.60 23.65 14.63
CA VAL A 357 7.89 22.47 15.46
C VAL A 357 7.13 22.60 16.77
N GLU A 358 6.46 21.55 17.21
CA GLU A 358 5.80 21.48 18.51
C GLU A 358 6.59 20.55 19.41
N ALA A 359 7.20 21.13 20.45
CA ALA A 359 7.87 20.37 21.49
C ALA A 359 6.93 20.26 22.70
N ASP A 360 6.74 19.07 23.23
CA ASP A 360 5.99 18.83 24.45
C ASP A 360 6.94 18.49 25.62
N ALA A 361 6.39 18.01 26.74
CA ALA A 361 7.18 17.65 27.91
C ALA A 361 7.98 16.35 27.72
N ASP A 362 7.62 15.53 26.72
CA ASP A 362 8.25 14.24 26.41
C ASP A 362 9.32 14.39 25.30
N THR A 363 9.34 15.52 24.58
CA THR A 363 10.39 15.83 23.59
C THR A 363 11.79 15.80 24.22
N ALA A 364 12.68 14.96 23.68
CA ALA A 364 14.07 14.87 24.10
C ALA A 364 14.89 16.03 23.53
N ILE A 365 15.40 16.90 24.41
CA ILE A 365 16.19 18.06 23.99
C ILE A 365 17.65 17.84 24.41
N ILE A 366 18.52 17.70 23.40
CA ILE A 366 19.94 17.41 23.58
C ILE A 366 20.74 18.70 23.32
N GLY A 367 21.44 19.15 24.37
CA GLY A 367 22.17 20.41 24.38
C GLY A 367 21.34 21.56 24.96
N ALA A 368 21.78 22.80 24.70
CA ALA A 368 21.10 24.03 25.12
C ALA A 368 20.80 24.92 23.90
N PRO A 369 19.89 24.48 23.00
CA PRO A 369 19.53 25.25 21.82
C PRO A 369 18.97 26.62 22.20
N GLN A 370 19.43 27.65 21.50
CA GLN A 370 18.99 29.04 21.62
C GLN A 370 18.60 29.57 20.24
N VAL A 371 17.90 30.71 20.18
CA VAL A 371 17.64 31.36 18.89
C VAL A 371 18.97 31.63 18.19
N GLY A 372 19.09 31.21 16.93
CA GLY A 372 20.31 31.22 16.12
C GLY A 372 21.08 29.89 16.09
N SER A 373 20.76 28.92 16.96
CA SER A 373 21.38 27.59 16.95
C SER A 373 20.98 26.78 15.71
N LEU A 374 21.92 26.04 15.13
CA LEU A 374 21.62 24.99 14.16
C LEU A 374 21.21 23.71 14.90
N VAL A 375 20.03 23.18 14.58
CA VAL A 375 19.49 21.98 15.21
C VAL A 375 19.02 20.97 14.17
N THR A 376 19.04 19.70 14.55
CA THR A 376 18.30 18.63 13.88
C THR A 376 17.08 18.27 14.74
N VAL A 377 15.91 18.22 14.11
CA VAL A 377 14.65 17.82 14.75
C VAL A 377 14.15 16.54 14.10
N LEU A 378 13.92 15.52 14.92
CA LEU A 378 13.20 14.32 14.54
C LEU A 378 11.79 14.41 15.10
N GLY A 379 10.78 14.18 14.26
CA GLY A 379 9.40 14.23 14.71
C GLY A 379 8.42 13.61 13.74
N THR A 380 7.14 13.73 14.07
CA THR A 380 6.04 13.22 13.26
C THR A 380 5.16 14.38 12.81
N PRO A 381 4.94 14.59 11.50
CA PRO A 381 4.11 15.68 11.01
C PRO A 381 2.63 15.43 11.30
N ASP A 382 1.87 16.50 11.54
CA ASP A 382 0.42 16.46 11.58
C ASP A 382 -0.24 17.05 10.32
N TYR A 383 -1.57 16.96 10.25
CA TYR A 383 -2.35 17.48 9.11
C TYR A 383 -2.34 19.02 8.96
N SER A 384 -1.68 19.73 9.88
CA SER A 384 -1.49 21.19 9.84
C SER A 384 -0.06 21.60 9.47
N ASN A 385 0.78 20.62 9.10
CA ASN A 385 2.22 20.77 8.86
C ASN A 385 3.04 21.15 10.09
N ALA A 386 2.52 20.91 11.29
CA ALA A 386 3.31 21.03 12.50
C ALA A 386 4.07 19.72 12.73
N LEU A 387 5.37 19.80 12.96
CA LEU A 387 6.20 18.67 13.30
C LEU A 387 6.18 18.48 14.82
N HIS A 388 5.53 17.43 15.31
CA HIS A 388 5.56 17.04 16.73
C HIS A 388 6.90 16.40 17.03
N ALA A 389 7.76 17.11 17.76
CA ALA A 389 9.14 16.72 17.97
C ALA A 389 9.25 15.57 18.98
N GLU A 390 9.91 14.49 18.54
CA GLU A 390 10.39 13.45 19.44
C GLU A 390 11.75 13.84 20.01
N SER A 391 12.62 14.44 19.18
CA SER A 391 13.90 14.97 19.63
C SER A 391 14.31 16.25 18.91
N ILE A 392 15.04 17.09 19.63
CA ILE A 392 15.71 18.30 19.14
C ILE A 392 17.16 18.22 19.59
N GLU A 393 18.08 18.10 18.65
CA GLU A 393 19.51 17.98 18.90
C GLU A 393 20.25 19.21 18.38
N LEU A 394 21.01 19.86 19.27
CA LEU A 394 21.93 20.93 18.89
C LEU A 394 23.10 20.34 18.08
N LEU A 395 23.29 20.83 16.86
CA LEU A 395 24.48 20.54 16.08
C LEU A 395 25.58 21.51 16.54
N GLU A 396 26.60 20.99 17.22
CA GLU A 396 27.80 21.78 17.52
C GLU A 396 28.54 22.08 16.21
N GLU A 397 28.85 23.37 15.97
CA GLU A 397 29.70 23.80 14.85
C GLU A 397 31.18 23.43 15.04
#